data_AF-A0A662CDX0-F1
#
_entry.id   AF-A0A662CDX0-F1
#
_cell.length_a   1.000
_cell.length_b   1.000
_cell.length_c   1.000
_cell.angle_alpha   90.00
_cell.angle_beta   90.00
_cell.angle_gamma   90.00
#
_symmetry.space_group_name_H-M   'P 1'
#
loop_
_entity.id
_entity.type
_entity.pdbx_description
1 polymer ?
#
loop_
_entity_poly.entity_id
_entity_poly.type
_entity_poly.pdbx_seq_one_letter_code
_entity_poly.pdbx_strand_id
1 'polypeptide(L)' 'MKNKHLVSITDFTREEYLRIMELAAEFEAKPRQDILHGYVISTLFFEPSTRTRLSFETAINGLGGR' A
#
# COMPACT_ATOMS: atom_id res chain seq x y z
N MET A 1 1.44 9.14 8.46
CA MET A 1 2.25 8.26 9.33
C MET A 1 3.63 8.12 8.70
N LYS A 2 4.60 8.95 9.10
CA LYS A 2 5.91 8.97 8.44
C LYS A 2 6.83 7.95 9.10
N ASN A 3 7.42 7.05 8.31
CA ASN A 3 8.38 6.02 8.75
C ASN A 3 7.84 5.02 9.80
N LYS A 4 6.56 4.64 9.74
CA LYS A 4 5.98 3.61 10.61
C LYS A 4 5.86 2.29 9.83
N HIS A 5 6.33 1.19 10.42
CA HIS A 5 6.17 -0.16 9.87
C HIS A 5 4.77 -0.69 10.23
N LEU A 6 4.14 -1.42 9.29
CA LEU A 6 2.90 -2.16 9.51
C LEU A 6 3.25 -3.66 9.54
N VAL A 7 3.50 -4.20 10.74
CA VAL A 7 3.86 -5.61 10.94
C VAL A 7 2.71 -6.37 11.61
N SER A 8 2.09 -5.78 12.62
CA SER A 8 0.93 -6.35 13.31
C SER A 8 -0.28 -5.41 13.26
N ILE A 9 -1.47 -6.01 13.26
CA ILE A 9 -2.75 -5.29 13.41
C ILE A 9 -2.91 -4.68 14.81
N THR A 10 -2.04 -4.99 15.76
CA THR A 10 -2.04 -4.36 17.09
C THR A 10 -1.21 -3.09 17.15
N ASP A 11 -0.44 -2.77 16.10
CA ASP A 11 0.50 -1.63 16.10
C ASP A 11 -0.19 -0.28 15.84
N PHE A 12 -1.50 -0.31 15.56
CA PHE A 12 -2.28 0.84 15.11
C PHE A 12 -3.47 1.06 16.02
N THR A 13 -3.76 2.33 16.31
CA THR A 13 -4.98 2.70 17.03
C THR A 13 -6.19 2.63 16.11
N ARG A 14 -7.39 2.62 16.71
CA ARG A 14 -8.64 2.67 15.97
C ARG A 14 -8.72 3.88 15.03
N GLU A 15 -8.22 5.03 15.47
CA GLU A 15 -8.23 6.28 14.71
C GLU A 15 -7.29 6.21 13.50
N GLU A 16 -6.14 5.56 13.64
CA GLU A 16 -5.24 5.30 12.52
C GLU A 16 -5.89 4.35 11.50
N TYR A 17 -6.64 3.35 11.94
CA TYR A 17 -7.42 2.49 11.04
C TYR A 17 -8.49 3.24 10.26
N LEU A 18 -9.26 4.09 10.94
CA LEU A 18 -10.29 4.89 10.28
C LEU A 18 -9.67 5.80 9.21
N ARG A 19 -8.52 6.42 9.51
CA ARG A 19 -7.78 7.22 8.53
C ARG A 19 -7.30 6.39 7.32
N ILE A 20 -6.85 5.15 7.53
CA ILE A 20 -6.45 4.27 6.42
C ILE A 20 -7.67 3.94 5.53
N MET A 21 -8.85 3.71 6.12
CA MET A 21 -10.07 3.44 5.38
C MET A 21 -10.55 4.66 4.58
N GLU A 22 -10.44 5.87 5.14
CA GLU A 22 -10.73 7.12 4.41
C GLU A 22 -9.79 7.28 3.21
N LEU A 23 -8.49 7.08 3.40
CA LEU A 23 -7.50 7.12 2.32
C LEU A 23 -7.78 6.06 1.25
N ALA A 24 -8.22 4.85 1.64
CA ALA A 24 -8.57 3.81 0.69
C ALA A 24 -9.72 4.24 -0.23
N ALA A 25 -10.75 4.91 0.31
CA ALA A 25 -11.87 5.44 -0.47
C ALA A 25 -11.42 6.54 -1.46
N GLU A 26 -10.49 7.41 -1.05
CA GLU A 26 -9.89 8.42 -1.94
C GLU A 26 -9.12 7.78 -3.09
N PHE A 27 -8.36 6.72 -2.82
CA PHE A 27 -7.61 5.97 -3.84
C PHE A 27 -8.54 5.18 -4.76
N GLU A 28 -9.68 4.68 -4.27
CA GLU A 28 -10.69 4.04 -5.11
C GLU A 28 -11.30 5.03 -6.11
N ALA A 29 -11.57 6.27 -5.67
CA ALA A 29 -12.06 7.33 -6.55
C ALA A 29 -11.02 7.80 -7.58
N LYS A 30 -9.72 7.72 -7.25
CA LYS A 30 -8.60 8.05 -8.15
C LYS A 30 -7.50 6.97 -8.09
N PRO A 31 -7.70 5.83 -8.78
CA PRO A 31 -6.84 4.65 -8.62
C PRO A 31 -5.47 4.77 -9.30
N ARG A 32 -5.31 5.73 -10.21
CA ARG A 32 -4.03 6.01 -10.88
C ARG A 32 -3.53 7.40 -10.53
N GLN A 33 -2.32 7.45 -10.01
CA GLN A 33 -1.63 8.66 -9.54
C GLN A 33 -0.13 8.51 -9.81
N ASP A 34 0.66 9.56 -9.63
CA ASP A 34 2.12 9.51 -9.86
C ASP A 34 2.88 9.88 -8.57
N ILE A 35 2.37 9.40 -7.42
CA ILE A 35 2.89 9.75 -6.10
C ILE A 35 4.12 8.93 -5.69
N LEU A 36 4.37 7.79 -6.36
CA LEU A 36 5.53 6.95 -6.17
C LEU A 36 6.57 7.11 -7.28
N HIS A 37 6.48 8.19 -8.08
CA HIS A 37 7.46 8.47 -9.12
C HIS A 37 8.89 8.50 -8.58
N GLY A 38 9.79 7.74 -9.22
CA GLY A 38 11.21 7.66 -8.82
C GLY A 38 11.48 6.78 -7.60
N TYR A 39 10.46 6.19 -6.96
CA TYR A 39 10.63 5.22 -5.89
C TYR A 39 10.74 3.80 -6.46
N VAL A 40 11.59 2.99 -5.82
CA VAL A 40 11.73 1.56 -6.08
C VAL A 40 11.29 0.78 -4.86
N ILE A 41 10.38 -0.19 -5.02
CA ILE A 41 9.76 -0.97 -3.94
C ILE A 41 10.01 -2.47 -4.18
N SER A 42 10.60 -3.12 -3.18
CA SER A 42 10.87 -4.57 -3.24
C SER A 42 9.66 -5.39 -2.76
N THR A 43 9.17 -6.31 -3.58
CA THR A 43 8.11 -7.29 -3.24
C THR A 43 8.70 -8.65 -2.88
N LEU A 44 9.09 -8.83 -1.62
CA LEU A 44 9.72 -10.07 -1.13
C LEU A 44 8.68 -11.12 -0.71
N PHE A 45 8.43 -12.12 -1.55
CA PHE A 45 7.55 -13.26 -1.25
C PHE A 45 8.37 -14.56 -1.13
N PHE A 46 8.60 -15.00 0.11
CA PHE A 46 9.29 -16.26 0.40
C PHE A 46 8.38 -17.48 0.29
N GLU A 47 7.07 -17.28 0.43
CA GLU A 47 6.03 -18.27 0.22
C GLU A 47 5.12 -17.82 -0.92
N PRO A 48 4.63 -18.74 -1.78
CA PRO A 48 3.82 -18.37 -2.93
C PRO A 48 2.45 -17.84 -2.52
N SER A 49 2.15 -16.59 -2.90
CA SER A 49 0.81 -16.00 -2.81
C SER A 49 0.50 -15.13 -4.03
N THR A 50 -0.28 -15.67 -4.96
CA THR A 50 -0.59 -14.99 -6.23
C THR A 50 -1.37 -13.70 -6.03
N ARG A 51 -2.47 -13.76 -5.25
CA ARG A 51 -3.35 -12.60 -5.09
C ARG A 51 -2.65 -11.45 -4.38
N THR A 52 -1.95 -11.74 -3.29
CA THR A 52 -1.24 -10.71 -2.51
C THR A 52 -0.12 -10.08 -3.34
N ARG A 53 0.71 -10.89 -4.02
CA ARG A 53 1.80 -10.35 -4.83
C ARG A 53 1.28 -9.44 -5.95
N LEU A 54 0.34 -9.94 -6.75
CA LEU A 54 -0.17 -9.18 -7.89
C LEU A 54 -0.92 -7.93 -7.45
N SER A 55 -1.63 -7.95 -6.32
CA SER A 55 -2.31 -6.75 -5.80
C SER A 55 -1.31 -5.66 -5.39
N PHE A 56 -0.22 -6.03 -4.70
CA PHE A 56 0.83 -5.09 -4.31
C PHE A 56 1.56 -4.53 -5.53
N GLU A 57 1.99 -5.38 -6.46
CA GLU A 57 2.67 -4.96 -7.70
C GLU A 57 1.77 -4.06 -8.55
N THR A 58 0.47 -4.37 -8.67
CA THR A 58 -0.49 -3.54 -9.42
C THR A 58 -0.65 -2.16 -8.79
N ALA A 59 -0.76 -2.09 -7.46
CA ALA A 59 -0.88 -0.82 -6.75
C ALA A 59 0.39 0.04 -6.91
N ILE A 60 1.58 -0.55 -6.79
CA ILE A 60 2.86 0.16 -6.97
C ILE A 60 2.97 0.76 -8.37
N ASN A 61 2.71 -0.05 -9.40
CA ASN A 61 2.73 0.39 -10.80
C ASN A 61 1.67 1.48 -11.07
N GLY A 62 0.46 1.31 -10.53
CA GLY A 62 -0.63 2.27 -10.69
C GLY A 62 -0.36 3.65 -10.06
N LEU A 63 0.60 3.71 -9.14
CA LEU A 63 1.04 4.92 -8.46
C LEU A 63 2.35 5.50 -9.00
N GLY A 64 2.89 4.96 -10.10
CA GLY A 64 4.10 5.44 -10.77
C GLY A 64 5.42 4.90 -10.20
N GLY A 65 5.37 3.94 -9.27
CA GLY A 65 6.54 3.29 -8.70
C GLY A 65 7.05 2.12 -9.54
N ARG A 66 8.26 1.66 -9.22
CA ARG A 66 8.87 0.46 -9.81
C ARG A 66 9.15 -0.62 -8.77
#